data_AF-A0A4P7W2V6-F1
#
_entry.id   AF-A0A4P7W2V6-F1
#
_cell.length_a   1.000
_cell.length_b   1.000
_cell.length_c   1.000
_cell.angle_alpha   90.00
_cell.angle_beta   90.00
_cell.angle_gamma   90.00
#
_symmetry.space_group_name_H-M   'P 1'
#
loop_
_entity.id
_entity.type
_entity.pdbx_description
1 polymer ?
#
loop_
_entity_poly.entity_id
_entity_poly.type
_entity_poly.pdbx_seq_one_letter_code
_entity_poly.pdbx_strand_id
1 'polypeptide(L)'
;MIRIHLPHNYLGLVAGCLCLGSLAVSCVSDDLGCIEDRPGYVEGNDIWLTFTLKGVPGVGRLASGISRADDSANHPEEEATAAENKINTDDMRLILFDDRRNVIKVLERKDLISFITTDGENNSRYEIKARINKAYFDFATTSTGDIEISLMLLANLSSGVTSSSNDLTDALFMKSAQWIAQQKYAFQPVWSADKEWHPDGSTTCIPMSGWAHYTIKSTDLDEATTIENAHRLTTDDSPLLMQRAMAKIRVFDNINKENPDAATEITAVRIEGGNAYGAFIPDFSQSGCTEWANGTTMVETPTIGTNWYDSTLTIKAREVGSDEGGDYTDAYDNTFTEAFIAYMTEASRNQNVKLIITTYSDNDNPKTKEWELFLSNIMIPVTDITRNHIYEFTVTRSMSAELNINYTVCPWVSNTINVPPFD
;
A
#
# COMPACT_ATOMS: atom_id res chain seq x y z
N MET A 1 77.49 -44.77 6.04
CA MET A 1 76.05 -44.48 6.26
C MET A 1 75.77 -44.79 7.72
N ILE A 2 75.58 -43.75 8.52
CA ILE A 2 76.03 -43.63 9.92
C ILE A 2 74.84 -43.78 10.90
N ARG A 3 74.99 -44.64 11.93
CA ARG A 3 74.22 -44.61 13.20
C ARG A 3 74.55 -43.33 13.97
N ILE A 4 73.62 -42.77 14.77
CA ILE A 4 73.83 -42.07 16.08
C ILE A 4 72.44 -41.55 16.53
N HIS A 5 71.82 -42.15 17.55
CA HIS A 5 71.71 -41.70 18.97
C HIS A 5 70.77 -40.51 19.24
N LEU A 6 69.73 -40.78 20.04
CA LEU A 6 69.04 -39.78 20.87
C LEU A 6 70.01 -39.21 21.92
N PRO A 7 69.74 -37.99 22.42
CA PRO A 7 69.66 -37.86 23.87
C PRO A 7 68.49 -37.01 24.37
N HIS A 8 68.09 -37.34 25.60
CA HIS A 8 67.26 -36.56 26.50
C HIS A 8 68.02 -35.34 27.09
N ASN A 9 67.21 -34.38 27.54
CA ASN A 9 67.44 -33.35 28.59
C ASN A 9 68.34 -32.15 28.26
N TYR A 10 67.77 -30.93 28.33
CA TYR A 10 68.15 -29.89 29.29
C TYR A 10 67.05 -28.80 29.40
N LEU A 11 66.81 -28.36 30.63
CA LEU A 11 65.95 -27.24 31.03
C LEU A 11 66.32 -25.92 30.32
N GLY A 12 65.31 -25.09 30.05
CA GLY A 12 65.48 -23.68 29.71
C GLY A 12 64.16 -22.92 29.84
N LEU A 13 63.93 -22.33 31.00
CA LEU A 13 62.82 -21.44 31.30
C LEU A 13 63.02 -20.11 30.56
N VAL A 14 62.18 -19.78 29.57
CA VAL A 14 62.01 -18.42 29.07
C VAL A 14 60.53 -18.14 28.90
N ALA A 15 60.02 -17.25 29.75
CA ALA A 15 58.72 -16.64 29.60
C ALA A 15 58.68 -15.84 28.30
N GLY A 16 57.70 -16.13 27.45
CA GLY A 16 57.37 -15.37 26.26
C GLY A 16 55.86 -15.30 26.12
N CYS A 17 55.24 -14.35 26.79
CA CYS A 17 53.90 -13.89 26.45
C CYS A 17 53.94 -13.34 25.02
N LEU A 18 53.23 -14.00 24.10
CA LEU A 18 52.80 -13.41 22.84
C LEU A 18 51.42 -13.97 22.49
N CYS A 19 50.42 -13.14 22.78
CA CYS A 19 49.07 -13.24 22.27
C CYS A 19 49.09 -13.32 20.74
N LEU A 20 48.51 -14.36 20.16
CA LEU A 20 48.09 -14.51 18.75
C LEU A 20 47.34 -15.86 18.74
N GLY A 21 46.10 -16.04 18.36
CA GLY A 21 45.07 -15.21 17.77
C GLY A 21 43.92 -16.18 17.50
N SER A 22 42.71 -15.76 17.88
CA SER A 22 41.43 -16.16 17.28
C SER A 22 41.49 -17.17 16.12
N LEU A 23 41.18 -18.43 16.41
CA LEU A 23 40.49 -19.28 15.45
C LEU A 23 39.00 -19.19 15.77
N ALA A 24 38.41 -18.07 15.36
CA ALA A 24 36.99 -18.05 15.06
C ALA A 24 36.82 -19.04 13.90
N VAL A 25 36.33 -20.23 14.21
CA VAL A 25 35.83 -21.14 13.18
C VAL A 25 34.54 -20.49 12.68
N SER A 26 34.66 -19.73 11.60
CA SER A 26 33.52 -19.35 10.77
C SER A 26 33.00 -20.61 10.09
N CYS A 27 32.22 -21.41 10.81
CA CYS A 27 31.27 -22.30 10.16
C CYS A 27 30.04 -21.47 9.84
N VAL A 28 30.08 -20.74 8.72
CA VAL A 28 28.84 -20.44 8.00
C VAL A 28 28.45 -21.78 7.36
N SER A 29 27.73 -22.60 8.11
CA SER A 29 27.10 -23.78 7.54
C SER A 29 25.92 -23.28 6.70
N ASP A 30 26.05 -23.40 5.39
CA ASP A 30 24.99 -23.22 4.38
C ASP A 30 23.84 -24.26 4.52
N ASP A 31 23.64 -24.80 5.72
CA ASP A 31 22.75 -25.93 6.03
C ASP A 31 21.96 -25.69 7.34
N LEU A 32 21.86 -24.43 7.78
CA LEU A 32 21.01 -24.09 8.92
C LEU A 32 19.56 -24.08 8.44
N GLY A 33 18.83 -25.16 8.77
CA GLY A 33 17.38 -25.25 8.65
C GLY A 33 16.65 -24.08 9.32
N CYS A 34 15.32 -24.19 9.34
CA CYS A 34 14.43 -23.20 9.95
C CYS A 34 14.94 -22.86 11.37
N ILE A 35 14.65 -21.64 11.86
CA ILE A 35 15.16 -21.16 13.17
C ILE A 35 14.73 -22.10 14.31
N GLU A 36 13.57 -22.72 14.13
CA GLU A 36 12.97 -23.76 14.96
C GLU A 36 13.83 -25.04 15.07
N ASP A 37 14.65 -25.34 14.05
CA ASP A 37 15.52 -26.52 14.01
C ASP A 37 16.90 -26.26 14.64
N ARG A 38 17.18 -25.03 15.07
CA ARG A 38 18.51 -24.64 15.56
C ARG A 38 18.73 -25.04 17.02
N PRO A 39 19.96 -25.49 17.38
CA PRO A 39 20.33 -25.70 18.77
C PRO A 39 20.15 -24.41 19.59
N GLY A 40 19.39 -24.49 20.68
CA GLY A 40 19.08 -23.35 21.55
C GLY A 40 17.73 -22.68 21.29
N TYR A 41 17.00 -23.07 20.24
CA TYR A 41 15.60 -22.69 20.09
C TYR A 41 14.76 -23.26 21.24
N VAL A 42 13.92 -22.43 21.83
CA VAL A 42 12.98 -22.82 22.88
C VAL A 42 11.58 -22.39 22.44
N GLU A 43 10.74 -23.38 22.14
CA GLU A 43 9.33 -23.17 21.80
C GLU A 43 8.61 -22.39 22.91
N GLY A 44 7.80 -21.41 22.53
CA GLY A 44 7.05 -20.57 23.46
C GLY A 44 7.88 -19.52 24.22
N ASN A 45 9.18 -19.36 23.90
CA ASN A 45 9.98 -18.23 24.38
C ASN A 45 9.64 -16.96 23.58
N ASP A 46 8.40 -16.52 23.71
CA ASP A 46 7.81 -15.46 22.91
C ASP A 46 8.02 -14.08 23.51
N ILE A 47 8.21 -13.10 22.65
CA ILE A 47 8.13 -11.68 22.97
C ILE A 47 6.93 -11.06 22.26
N TRP A 48 6.48 -9.93 22.79
CA TRP A 48 5.33 -9.19 22.30
C TRP A 48 5.74 -7.80 21.83
N LEU A 49 5.36 -7.47 20.60
CA LEU A 49 5.54 -6.14 20.02
C LEU A 49 4.17 -5.49 19.84
N THR A 50 4.05 -4.19 20.06
CA THR A 50 2.84 -3.42 19.79
C THR A 50 3.11 -2.27 18.84
N PHE A 51 2.24 -2.09 17.85
CA PHE A 51 2.29 -0.99 16.90
C PHE A 51 0.89 -0.54 16.51
N THR A 52 0.77 0.72 16.14
CA THR A 52 -0.47 1.39 15.75
C THR A 52 -0.50 1.54 14.23
N LEU A 53 -1.66 1.32 13.64
CA LEU A 53 -1.91 1.48 12.22
C LEU A 53 -2.73 2.73 11.97
N LYS A 54 -2.43 3.39 10.85
CA LYS A 54 -3.29 4.43 10.28
C LYS A 54 -3.24 4.32 8.76
N GLY A 55 -4.38 4.48 8.09
CA GLY A 55 -4.38 4.68 6.64
C GLY A 55 -3.51 5.88 6.28
N VAL A 56 -2.75 5.80 5.19
CA VAL A 56 -2.08 6.99 4.65
C VAL A 56 -3.20 7.95 4.25
N PRO A 57 -3.29 9.15 4.85
CA PRO A 57 -4.26 10.14 4.38
C PRO A 57 -3.98 10.46 2.92
N GLY A 58 -4.99 10.89 2.17
CA GLY A 58 -4.71 11.69 0.96
C GLY A 58 -3.75 12.83 1.35
N VAL A 59 -2.82 13.20 0.48
CA VAL A 59 -1.76 14.17 0.79
C VAL A 59 -2.36 15.42 1.47
N GLY A 60 -1.94 15.73 2.70
CA GLY A 60 -2.54 16.83 3.48
C GLY A 60 -2.14 16.92 4.96
N ARG A 61 -2.07 15.80 5.69
CA ARG A 61 -1.65 15.83 7.10
C ARG A 61 -0.22 15.35 7.30
N LEU A 62 0.53 16.14 8.07
CA LEU A 62 1.83 15.81 8.62
C LEU A 62 1.65 15.90 10.13
N ALA A 63 2.35 15.18 11.00
CA ALA A 63 3.81 15.12 11.07
C ALA A 63 4.50 16.47 10.68
N SER A 64 3.88 17.62 11.00
CA SER A 64 4.33 19.00 10.69
C SER A 64 4.68 19.37 9.22
N GLY A 65 3.78 20.10 8.55
CA GLY A 65 3.99 20.97 7.36
C GLY A 65 4.46 20.40 6.00
N ILE A 66 3.52 20.06 5.08
CA ILE A 66 3.41 19.93 3.59
C ILE A 66 2.02 19.32 3.24
N SER A 67 0.97 20.10 3.48
CA SER A 67 -0.44 19.78 3.30
C SER A 67 -0.82 20.16 1.87
N ARG A 68 -0.64 19.25 0.91
CA ARG A 68 -0.28 19.60 -0.48
C ARG A 68 1.00 20.49 -0.53
N ALA A 69 1.66 20.56 -1.67
CA ALA A 69 2.39 21.79 -1.92
C ALA A 69 1.34 22.91 -1.89
N ASP A 70 1.57 23.96 -1.10
CA ASP A 70 0.84 25.22 -1.18
C ASP A 70 0.81 25.66 -2.65
N ASP A 71 -0.25 25.30 -3.36
CA ASP A 71 -0.56 25.88 -4.65
C ASP A 71 -1.65 26.93 -4.43
N SER A 72 -1.52 28.00 -5.17
CA SER A 72 -2.35 29.19 -5.10
C SER A 72 -3.83 28.96 -5.46
N ALA A 73 -4.28 27.70 -5.58
CA ALA A 73 -5.58 27.28 -6.06
C ALA A 73 -6.53 26.73 -4.96
N ASN A 74 -6.08 26.67 -3.70
CA ASN A 74 -6.93 26.41 -2.52
C ASN A 74 -7.79 25.13 -2.64
N HIS A 75 -7.22 24.05 -3.18
CA HIS A 75 -7.92 22.78 -3.31
C HIS A 75 -8.21 22.16 -1.91
N PRO A 76 -9.41 21.61 -1.64
CA PRO A 76 -9.75 21.03 -0.33
C PRO A 76 -9.12 19.64 -0.11
N GLU A 77 -8.60 19.39 1.09
CA GLU A 77 -8.14 18.07 1.54
C GLU A 77 -9.33 17.17 1.85
N GLU A 78 -9.35 15.95 1.32
CA GLU A 78 -10.40 14.98 1.62
C GLU A 78 -9.88 13.90 2.58
N GLU A 79 -10.55 13.79 3.74
CA GLU A 79 -10.39 12.64 4.61
C GLU A 79 -11.11 11.45 3.97
N ALA A 80 -10.44 10.30 3.88
CA ALA A 80 -11.07 9.09 3.38
C ALA A 80 -12.26 8.67 4.25
N THR A 81 -13.27 8.06 3.64
CA THR A 81 -14.44 7.53 4.34
C THR A 81 -14.03 6.42 5.31
N ALA A 82 -14.88 6.13 6.30
CA ALA A 82 -14.65 5.03 7.24
C ALA A 82 -14.48 3.67 6.52
N ALA A 83 -15.23 3.45 5.44
CA ALA A 83 -15.15 2.23 4.64
C ALA A 83 -13.83 2.15 3.84
N GLU A 84 -13.40 3.26 3.24
CA GLU A 84 -12.11 3.35 2.54
C GLU A 84 -10.91 3.16 3.49
N ASN A 85 -11.03 3.51 4.78
CA ASN A 85 -10.00 3.36 5.82
C ASN A 85 -10.08 2.02 6.57
N LYS A 86 -11.06 1.15 6.25
CA LYS A 86 -11.26 -0.08 7.00
C LYS A 86 -10.08 -1.04 6.83
N ILE A 87 -9.51 -1.49 7.95
CA ILE A 87 -8.56 -2.60 8.02
C ILE A 87 -9.30 -3.77 8.67
N ASN A 88 -9.51 -4.84 7.91
CA ASN A 88 -10.01 -6.10 8.43
C ASN A 88 -8.86 -6.81 9.15
N THR A 89 -8.90 -6.75 10.48
CA THR A 89 -7.84 -7.29 11.33
C THR A 89 -7.82 -8.82 11.39
N ASP A 90 -8.86 -9.48 10.88
CA ASP A 90 -8.86 -10.93 10.69
C ASP A 90 -8.18 -11.38 9.40
N ASP A 91 -7.85 -10.44 8.52
CA ASP A 91 -7.40 -10.65 7.15
C ASP A 91 -6.08 -9.92 6.88
N MET A 92 -5.05 -10.26 7.68
CA MET A 92 -3.74 -9.62 7.65
C MET A 92 -2.57 -10.62 7.61
N ARG A 93 -1.42 -10.12 7.17
CA ARG A 93 -0.10 -10.75 7.29
C ARG A 93 0.92 -9.71 7.72
N LEU A 94 1.78 -10.06 8.67
CA LEU A 94 2.94 -9.25 9.06
C LEU A 94 4.20 -9.98 8.63
N ILE A 95 5.05 -9.32 7.84
CA ILE A 95 6.34 -9.86 7.43
C ILE A 95 7.42 -9.11 8.20
N LEU A 96 8.25 -9.86 8.92
CA LEU A 96 9.37 -9.34 9.70
C LEU A 96 10.67 -9.49 8.90
N PHE A 97 11.48 -8.44 8.87
CA PHE A 97 12.75 -8.39 8.16
C PHE A 97 13.91 -8.04 9.09
N ASP A 98 15.10 -8.57 8.76
CA ASP A 98 16.38 -8.22 9.40
C ASP A 98 16.89 -6.83 8.97
N ASP A 99 18.06 -6.46 9.49
CA ASP A 99 18.80 -5.23 9.17
C ASP A 99 19.14 -5.10 7.67
N ARG A 100 19.30 -6.24 6.99
CA ARG A 100 19.57 -6.36 5.56
C ARG A 100 18.30 -6.44 4.72
N ARG A 101 17.12 -6.27 5.32
CA ARG A 101 15.80 -6.37 4.68
C ARG A 101 15.51 -7.75 4.07
N ASN A 102 16.03 -8.82 4.66
CA ASN A 102 15.64 -10.20 4.36
C ASN A 102 14.56 -10.67 5.32
N VAL A 103 13.62 -11.47 4.83
CA VAL A 103 12.54 -12.00 5.66
C VAL A 103 13.11 -12.95 6.71
N ILE A 104 12.77 -12.68 7.96
CA ILE A 104 13.04 -13.57 9.07
C ILE A 104 11.80 -14.42 9.40
N LYS A 105 10.59 -13.85 9.31
CA LYS A 105 9.35 -14.54 9.64
C LYS A 105 8.14 -13.94 8.93
N VAL A 106 7.16 -14.77 8.57
CA VAL A 106 5.82 -14.32 8.20
C VAL A 106 4.85 -14.72 9.31
N LEU A 107 4.18 -13.73 9.89
CA LEU A 107 3.16 -13.94 10.92
C LEU A 107 1.78 -13.97 10.30
N GLU A 108 1.01 -14.98 10.70
CA GLU A 108 -0.37 -15.15 10.30
C GLU A 108 -1.32 -14.59 11.36
N ARG A 109 -2.62 -14.61 11.08
CA ARG A 109 -3.65 -14.10 11.99
C ARG A 109 -3.59 -14.68 13.41
N LYS A 110 -3.16 -15.93 13.57
CA LYS A 110 -3.01 -16.60 14.88
C LYS A 110 -1.92 -15.98 15.76
N ASP A 111 -0.96 -15.28 15.16
CA ASP A 111 0.19 -14.66 15.84
C ASP A 111 -0.05 -13.17 16.13
N LEU A 112 -1.18 -12.64 15.66
CA LEU A 112 -1.57 -11.25 15.77
C LEU A 112 -2.82 -11.11 16.65
N ILE A 113 -2.83 -10.11 17.51
CA ILE A 113 -4.00 -9.68 18.27
C ILE A 113 -4.23 -8.22 17.96
N SER A 114 -5.46 -7.87 17.58
CA SER A 114 -5.81 -6.51 17.17
C SER A 114 -6.85 -5.91 18.11
N PHE A 115 -6.69 -4.64 18.42
CA PHE A 115 -7.66 -3.83 19.13
C PHE A 115 -8.01 -2.62 18.27
N ILE A 116 -9.29 -2.32 18.14
CA ILE A 116 -9.74 -1.10 17.46
C ILE A 116 -9.73 0.02 18.49
N THR A 117 -9.04 1.12 18.19
CA THR A 117 -9.07 2.35 18.97
C THR A 117 -9.80 3.41 18.18
N THR A 118 -10.91 3.90 18.73
CA THR A 118 -11.75 4.88 18.04
C THR A 118 -11.20 6.29 18.26
N ASP A 119 -10.72 6.93 17.19
CA ASP A 119 -10.35 8.35 17.18
C ASP A 119 -11.32 9.14 16.27
N GLY A 120 -12.48 9.52 16.81
CA GLY A 120 -13.50 10.27 16.06
C GLY A 120 -14.30 9.45 15.05
N GLU A 121 -15.13 10.11 14.23
CA GLU A 121 -16.16 9.46 13.40
C GLU A 121 -15.60 8.67 12.20
N ASN A 122 -14.43 9.03 11.65
CA ASN A 122 -13.89 8.46 10.40
C ASN A 122 -12.42 7.96 10.48
N ASN A 123 -11.74 8.16 11.61
CA ASN A 123 -10.32 7.78 11.81
C ASN A 123 -10.22 6.57 12.74
N SER A 124 -10.46 5.37 12.20
CA SER A 124 -10.18 4.13 12.94
C SER A 124 -8.66 3.95 13.06
N ARG A 125 -8.13 4.08 14.28
CA ARG A 125 -6.79 3.60 14.61
C ARG A 125 -6.89 2.13 15.04
N TYR A 126 -5.85 1.36 14.75
CA TYR A 126 -5.78 -0.04 15.14
C TYR A 126 -4.49 -0.25 15.91
N GLU A 127 -4.58 -0.83 17.10
CA GLU A 127 -3.41 -1.32 17.82
C GLU A 127 -3.25 -2.81 17.53
N ILE A 128 -2.12 -3.20 16.97
CA ILE A 128 -1.75 -4.59 16.71
C ILE A 128 -0.67 -5.01 17.68
N LYS A 129 -0.90 -6.13 18.35
CA LYS A 129 0.08 -6.84 19.16
C LYS A 129 0.49 -8.11 18.45
N ALA A 130 1.78 -8.26 18.18
CA ALA A 130 2.37 -9.41 17.51
C ALA A 130 3.14 -10.26 18.52
N ARG A 131 2.93 -11.58 18.48
CA ARG A 131 3.66 -12.56 19.27
C ARG A 131 4.72 -13.22 18.38
N ILE A 132 5.98 -13.14 18.78
CA ILE A 132 7.11 -13.59 17.97
C ILE A 132 8.12 -14.28 18.88
N ASN A 133 8.65 -15.44 18.50
CA ASN A 133 9.69 -16.09 19.29
C ASN A 133 10.97 -15.23 19.34
N LYS A 134 11.60 -15.13 20.51
CA LYS A 134 12.79 -14.31 20.73
C LYS A 134 13.95 -14.68 19.79
N ALA A 135 14.09 -15.96 19.43
CA ALA A 135 15.20 -16.46 18.60
C ALA A 135 15.26 -15.82 17.20
N TYR A 136 14.15 -15.27 16.70
CA TYR A 136 14.15 -14.55 15.42
C TYR A 136 14.94 -13.23 15.45
N PHE A 137 15.11 -12.61 16.62
CA PHE A 137 15.81 -11.32 16.75
C PHE A 137 17.32 -11.46 16.87
N ASP A 138 17.83 -12.69 17.07
CA ASP A 138 19.27 -12.97 17.05
C ASP A 138 19.91 -12.61 15.69
N PHE A 139 19.14 -12.63 14.61
CA PHE A 139 19.58 -12.26 13.26
C PHE A 139 19.63 -10.75 13.03
N ALA A 140 18.87 -9.99 13.81
CA ALA A 140 18.71 -8.55 13.67
C ALA A 140 19.62 -7.77 14.65
N THR A 141 20.37 -8.47 15.51
CA THR A 141 21.23 -7.85 16.51
C THR A 141 22.52 -7.33 15.86
N THR A 142 22.76 -6.03 15.99
CA THR A 142 23.95 -5.35 15.50
C THR A 142 25.13 -5.50 16.46
N SER A 143 26.32 -5.09 16.04
CA SER A 143 27.53 -5.13 16.88
C SER A 143 27.45 -4.19 18.10
N THR A 144 26.51 -3.24 18.13
CA THR A 144 26.24 -2.35 19.27
C THR A 144 25.25 -2.96 20.27
N GLY A 145 24.63 -4.11 19.94
CA GLY A 145 23.61 -4.76 20.77
C GLY A 145 22.18 -4.22 20.55
N ASP A 146 22.01 -3.33 19.59
CA ASP A 146 20.70 -2.88 19.11
C ASP A 146 20.14 -3.89 18.10
N ILE A 147 18.82 -3.90 17.95
CA ILE A 147 18.09 -4.80 17.07
C ILE A 147 17.44 -3.95 15.99
N GLU A 148 17.90 -4.09 14.76
CA GLU A 148 17.36 -3.37 13.60
C GLU A 148 16.43 -4.28 12.81
N ILE A 149 15.17 -3.90 12.73
CA ILE A 149 14.14 -4.67 12.01
C ILE A 149 13.35 -3.77 11.08
N SER A 150 12.69 -4.41 10.12
CA SER A 150 11.62 -3.78 9.36
C SER A 150 10.36 -4.60 9.45
N LEU A 151 9.20 -3.93 9.41
CA LEU A 151 7.90 -4.56 9.38
C LEU A 151 7.19 -4.19 8.08
N MET A 152 6.68 -5.20 7.37
CA MET A 152 5.70 -5.01 6.31
C MET A 152 4.36 -5.60 6.73
N LEU A 153 3.32 -4.77 6.85
CA LEU A 153 1.97 -5.25 7.07
C LEU A 153 1.20 -5.25 5.76
N LEU A 154 0.48 -6.32 5.49
CA LEU A 154 -0.51 -6.40 4.42
C LEU A 154 -1.87 -6.70 5.05
N ALA A 155 -2.91 -6.04 4.56
CA ALA A 155 -4.27 -6.16 5.08
C ALA A 155 -5.31 -6.23 3.95
N ASN A 156 -6.50 -6.72 4.31
CA ASN A 156 -7.64 -6.90 3.41
C ASN A 156 -7.28 -7.82 2.24
N LEU A 157 -6.64 -8.95 2.57
CA LEU A 157 -6.09 -9.90 1.60
C LEU A 157 -7.17 -10.71 0.86
N SER A 158 -8.37 -10.81 1.41
CA SER A 158 -9.49 -11.61 0.89
C SER A 158 -10.86 -10.93 0.98
N SER A 159 -10.95 -9.77 1.62
CA SER A 159 -12.20 -9.03 1.85
C SER A 159 -12.68 -8.30 0.58
N GLY A 160 -13.50 -8.97 -0.24
CA GLY A 160 -14.01 -8.45 -1.51
C GLY A 160 -13.02 -8.59 -2.67
N VAL A 161 -11.95 -9.37 -2.49
CA VAL A 161 -10.95 -9.68 -3.52
C VAL A 161 -10.61 -11.18 -3.48
N THR A 162 -10.27 -11.76 -4.62
CA THR A 162 -9.53 -13.04 -4.67
C THR A 162 -8.05 -12.74 -4.76
N SER A 163 -7.19 -13.52 -4.12
CA SER A 163 -5.76 -13.19 -4.09
C SER A 163 -4.82 -14.39 -4.03
N SER A 164 -3.56 -14.15 -4.40
CA SER A 164 -2.43 -15.06 -4.19
C SER A 164 -1.77 -14.87 -2.83
N SER A 165 -2.49 -14.31 -1.84
CA SER A 165 -1.94 -14.03 -0.51
C SER A 165 -1.54 -15.29 0.26
N ASN A 166 -2.09 -16.46 -0.11
CA ASN A 166 -1.70 -17.75 0.44
C ASN A 166 -0.25 -18.13 0.13
N ASP A 167 0.41 -17.47 -0.82
CA ASP A 167 1.83 -17.68 -1.13
C ASP A 167 2.75 -16.85 -0.20
N LEU A 168 2.20 -15.92 0.58
CA LEU A 168 2.91 -15.15 1.60
C LEU A 168 3.02 -15.99 2.88
N THR A 169 4.02 -16.87 2.91
CA THR A 169 4.25 -17.84 3.98
C THR A 169 5.71 -17.83 4.44
N ASP A 170 6.04 -18.65 5.44
CA ASP A 170 7.42 -18.85 5.90
C ASP A 170 8.38 -19.40 4.84
N ALA A 171 7.88 -19.88 3.69
CA ALA A 171 8.71 -20.20 2.53
C ALA A 171 9.50 -18.98 1.99
N LEU A 172 9.14 -17.77 2.42
CA LEU A 172 9.85 -16.53 2.11
C LEU A 172 11.11 -16.30 2.95
N PHE A 173 11.44 -17.18 3.91
CA PHE A 173 12.62 -17.03 4.74
C PHE A 173 13.88 -16.71 3.92
N MET A 174 14.60 -15.67 4.35
CA MET A 174 15.81 -15.12 3.74
C MET A 174 15.66 -14.58 2.31
N LYS A 175 14.44 -14.46 1.78
CA LYS A 175 14.20 -13.65 0.58
C LYS A 175 14.27 -12.17 0.92
N SER A 176 14.89 -11.38 0.05
CA SER A 176 14.95 -9.93 0.25
C SER A 176 13.59 -9.28 0.01
N ALA A 177 13.34 -8.15 0.69
CA ALA A 177 12.13 -7.36 0.48
C ALA A 177 11.94 -6.98 -1.00
N GLN A 178 13.03 -6.64 -1.70
CA GLN A 178 13.00 -6.35 -3.13
C GLN A 178 12.54 -7.55 -3.97
N TRP A 179 13.00 -8.76 -3.65
CA TRP A 179 12.58 -9.98 -4.35
C TRP A 179 11.08 -10.22 -4.18
N ILE A 180 10.53 -9.99 -2.98
CA ILE A 180 9.10 -10.15 -2.67
C ILE A 180 8.27 -9.15 -3.47
N ALA A 181 8.68 -7.87 -3.50
CA ALA A 181 8.00 -6.83 -4.27
C ALA A 181 7.93 -7.18 -5.77
N GLN A 182 9.01 -7.75 -6.31
CA GLN A 182 9.09 -8.21 -7.70
C GLN A 182 8.21 -9.43 -8.01
N GLN A 183 7.76 -10.19 -6.99
CA GLN A 183 6.81 -11.29 -7.21
C GLN A 183 5.40 -10.78 -7.53
N LYS A 184 5.10 -9.52 -7.18
CA LYS A 184 3.81 -8.87 -7.48
C LYS A 184 2.62 -9.71 -7.02
N TYR A 185 2.65 -10.14 -5.75
CA TYR A 185 1.56 -10.88 -5.13
C TYR A 185 0.22 -10.19 -5.41
N ALA A 186 -0.62 -10.89 -6.16
CA ALA A 186 -1.72 -10.28 -6.88
C ALA A 186 -3.03 -10.42 -6.10
N PHE A 187 -3.91 -9.46 -6.30
CA PHE A 187 -5.33 -9.55 -5.97
C PHE A 187 -6.16 -9.18 -7.18
N GLN A 188 -7.38 -9.70 -7.23
CA GLN A 188 -8.40 -9.39 -8.23
C GLN A 188 -9.67 -8.96 -7.51
N PRO A 189 -10.22 -7.76 -7.79
CA PRO A 189 -11.52 -7.35 -7.27
C PRO A 189 -12.63 -8.33 -7.63
N VAL A 190 -13.48 -8.69 -6.66
CA VAL A 190 -14.68 -9.51 -6.91
C VAL A 190 -15.81 -8.58 -7.32
N TRP A 191 -15.94 -8.37 -8.62
CA TRP A 191 -16.97 -7.51 -9.20
C TRP A 191 -18.38 -8.02 -8.91
N SER A 192 -19.31 -7.11 -8.61
CA SER A 192 -20.74 -7.42 -8.51
C SER A 192 -21.30 -7.88 -9.87
N ALA A 193 -22.55 -8.37 -9.87
CA ALA A 193 -23.25 -8.70 -11.11
C ALA A 193 -23.34 -7.49 -12.06
N ASP A 194 -23.44 -6.28 -11.49
CA ASP A 194 -23.51 -5.02 -12.21
C ASP A 194 -22.14 -4.47 -12.64
N LYS A 195 -21.06 -5.21 -12.37
CA LYS A 195 -19.66 -4.83 -12.63
C LYS A 195 -19.19 -3.64 -11.80
N GLU A 196 -19.73 -3.50 -10.59
CA GLU A 196 -19.29 -2.53 -9.60
C GLU A 196 -18.36 -3.19 -8.58
N TRP A 197 -17.47 -2.40 -8.00
CA TRP A 197 -16.75 -2.76 -6.78
C TRP A 197 -16.59 -1.50 -5.94
N HIS A 198 -16.94 -1.57 -4.66
CA HIS A 198 -16.91 -0.42 -3.75
C HIS A 198 -16.63 -0.92 -2.32
N PRO A 199 -15.76 -0.24 -1.54
CA PRO A 199 -15.51 -0.62 -0.15
C PRO A 199 -16.72 -0.31 0.72
N ASP A 200 -17.22 -1.31 1.45
CA ASP A 200 -18.36 -1.14 2.37
C ASP A 200 -17.94 -1.20 3.85
N GLY A 201 -16.64 -1.41 4.10
CA GLY A 201 -16.07 -1.53 5.45
C GLY A 201 -16.47 -2.79 6.21
N SER A 202 -17.12 -3.76 5.54
CA SER A 202 -17.59 -5.02 6.12
C SER A 202 -17.17 -6.24 5.30
N THR A 203 -17.73 -6.43 4.11
CA THR A 203 -17.44 -7.56 3.22
C THR A 203 -16.39 -7.22 2.18
N THR A 204 -16.29 -5.94 1.84
CA THR A 204 -15.40 -5.41 0.81
C THR A 204 -14.54 -4.31 1.43
N CYS A 205 -13.23 -4.57 1.51
CA CYS A 205 -12.26 -3.62 2.05
C CYS A 205 -11.12 -3.47 1.04
N ILE A 206 -10.57 -2.26 0.90
CA ILE A 206 -9.49 -1.99 -0.07
C ILE A 206 -8.22 -2.71 0.38
N PRO A 207 -7.56 -3.54 -0.45
CA PRO A 207 -6.23 -4.06 -0.16
C PRO A 207 -5.25 -2.96 0.26
N MET A 208 -4.52 -3.17 1.36
CA MET A 208 -3.55 -2.19 1.86
C MET A 208 -2.22 -2.81 2.23
N SER A 209 -1.16 -2.03 2.14
CA SER A 209 0.18 -2.40 2.59
C SER A 209 0.92 -1.24 3.23
N GLY A 210 1.70 -1.53 4.25
CA GLY A 210 2.58 -0.57 4.92
C GLY A 210 3.92 -1.18 5.25
N TRP A 211 4.93 -0.33 5.36
CA TRP A 211 6.32 -0.63 5.69
C TRP A 211 6.89 0.41 6.66
N ALA A 212 7.62 -0.04 7.68
CA ALA A 212 8.42 0.82 8.55
C ALA A 212 9.67 0.11 9.09
N HIS A 213 10.64 0.91 9.50
CA HIS A 213 11.89 0.49 10.11
C HIS A 213 11.91 0.85 11.60
N TYR A 214 12.49 -0.03 12.41
CA TYR A 214 12.61 0.16 13.85
C TYR A 214 13.99 -0.24 14.36
N THR A 215 14.47 0.51 15.33
CA THR A 215 15.64 0.17 16.14
C THR A 215 15.18 -0.07 17.56
N ILE A 216 15.45 -1.25 18.09
CA ILE A 216 14.99 -1.68 19.41
C ILE A 216 16.21 -2.05 20.26
N LYS A 217 16.20 -1.73 21.55
CA LYS A 217 17.26 -2.23 22.44
C LYS A 217 16.97 -3.68 22.81
N SER A 218 17.99 -4.52 22.80
CA SER A 218 17.89 -5.92 23.23
C SER A 218 17.26 -6.08 24.63
N THR A 219 17.59 -5.18 25.56
CA THR A 219 17.01 -5.14 26.91
C THR A 219 15.51 -4.92 26.92
N ASP A 220 14.97 -4.13 25.99
CA ASP A 220 13.54 -3.86 25.95
C ASP A 220 12.76 -5.10 25.49
N LEU A 221 13.37 -5.95 24.66
CA LEU A 221 12.80 -7.24 24.26
C LEU A 221 12.91 -8.31 25.36
N ASP A 222 13.89 -8.21 26.27
CA ASP A 222 13.99 -9.11 27.42
C ASP A 222 12.82 -8.91 28.40
N GLU A 223 12.27 -7.69 28.48
CA GLU A 223 11.13 -7.35 29.35
C GLU A 223 9.77 -7.63 28.70
N ALA A 224 9.71 -7.66 27.37
CA ALA A 224 8.48 -7.78 26.57
C ALA A 224 7.92 -9.20 26.44
N THR A 225 7.94 -9.99 27.52
CA THR A 225 7.58 -11.43 27.52
C THR A 225 6.09 -11.72 27.69
N THR A 226 5.26 -10.69 27.88
CA THR A 226 3.80 -10.80 28.04
C THR A 226 3.09 -9.75 27.19
N ILE A 227 1.81 -9.97 26.90
CA ILE A 227 1.01 -9.03 26.09
C ILE A 227 0.81 -7.67 26.79
N GLU A 228 0.83 -7.65 28.12
CA GLU A 228 0.73 -6.45 28.95
C GLU A 228 2.01 -5.61 28.91
N ASN A 229 3.17 -6.27 28.82
CA ASN A 229 4.49 -5.62 28.75
C ASN A 229 5.02 -5.51 27.31
N ALA A 230 4.14 -5.64 26.30
CA ALA A 230 4.54 -5.60 24.91
C ALA A 230 5.36 -4.34 24.58
N HIS A 231 6.51 -4.51 23.92
CA HIS A 231 7.36 -3.40 23.53
C HIS A 231 6.69 -2.58 22.42
N ARG A 232 6.55 -1.26 22.63
CA ARG A 232 5.86 -0.36 21.72
C ARG A 232 6.81 0.19 20.65
N LEU A 233 6.55 -0.16 19.40
CA LEU A 233 7.35 0.25 18.24
C LEU A 233 6.95 1.63 17.69
N THR A 234 5.67 1.98 17.79
CA THR A 234 5.13 3.24 17.25
C THR A 234 4.59 4.13 18.34
N THR A 235 4.57 5.44 18.08
CA THR A 235 3.83 6.41 18.90
C THR A 235 2.52 6.79 18.21
N ASP A 236 1.62 7.44 18.94
CA ASP A 236 0.35 7.92 18.35
C ASP A 236 0.59 8.93 17.21
N ASP A 237 1.71 9.66 17.28
CA ASP A 237 2.14 10.63 16.28
C ASP A 237 2.95 10.02 15.12
N SER A 238 3.40 8.77 15.26
CA SER A 238 4.18 8.05 14.25
C SER A 238 3.67 6.60 14.10
N PRO A 239 2.42 6.41 13.64
CA PRO A 239 1.88 5.08 13.37
C PRO A 239 2.53 4.46 12.13
N LEU A 240 2.43 3.14 12.00
CA LEU A 240 2.68 2.46 10.73
C LEU A 240 1.60 2.89 9.73
N LEU A 241 2.03 3.60 8.69
CA LEU A 241 1.14 4.07 7.65
C LEU A 241 0.79 2.93 6.69
N MET A 242 -0.48 2.86 6.29
CA MET A 242 -1.02 1.83 5.39
C MET A 242 -1.53 2.46 4.09
N GLN A 243 -0.89 2.16 2.98
CA GLN A 243 -1.27 2.68 1.67
C GLN A 243 -2.28 1.74 0.99
N ARG A 244 -3.37 2.28 0.45
CA ARG A 244 -4.30 1.54 -0.41
C ARG A 244 -3.61 1.07 -1.68
N ALA A 245 -3.95 -0.10 -2.18
CA ALA A 245 -3.41 -0.66 -3.41
C ALA A 245 -4.30 -0.43 -4.65
N MET A 246 -5.33 0.41 -4.54
CA MET A 246 -6.25 0.76 -5.62
C MET A 246 -6.32 2.28 -5.80
N ALA A 247 -6.73 2.72 -6.99
CA ALA A 247 -7.05 4.11 -7.32
C ALA A 247 -8.57 4.34 -7.25
N LYS A 248 -8.97 5.60 -7.01
CA LYS A 248 -10.35 6.06 -7.04
C LYS A 248 -10.54 6.98 -8.23
N ILE A 249 -11.54 6.71 -9.05
CA ILE A 249 -12.04 7.60 -10.10
C ILE A 249 -13.32 8.22 -9.57
N ARG A 250 -13.43 9.55 -9.62
CA ARG A 250 -14.61 10.29 -9.18
C ARG A 250 -15.03 11.27 -10.25
N VAL A 251 -16.30 11.22 -10.65
CA VAL A 251 -16.87 12.09 -11.69
C VAL A 251 -18.06 12.86 -11.14
N PHE A 252 -18.03 14.18 -11.29
CA PHE A 252 -19.08 15.11 -10.88
C PHE A 252 -19.82 15.64 -12.10
N ASP A 253 -21.16 15.63 -12.03
CA ASP A 253 -21.99 16.28 -13.02
C ASP A 253 -22.13 17.78 -12.69
N ASN A 254 -21.56 18.62 -13.55
CA ASN A 254 -21.71 20.07 -13.49
C ASN A 254 -22.34 20.64 -14.78
N ILE A 255 -23.02 19.81 -15.57
CA ILE A 255 -23.56 20.19 -16.89
C ILE A 255 -24.69 21.22 -16.75
N ASN A 256 -25.66 20.97 -15.86
CA ASN A 256 -26.86 21.80 -15.73
C ASN A 256 -26.64 23.13 -14.99
N LYS A 257 -25.49 23.32 -14.35
CA LYS A 257 -25.22 24.53 -13.55
C LYS A 257 -24.96 25.77 -14.43
N GLU A 258 -24.43 25.55 -15.63
CA GLU A 258 -24.16 26.63 -16.60
C GLU A 258 -25.33 26.91 -17.57
N ASN A 259 -26.25 25.94 -17.76
CA ASN A 259 -27.42 26.10 -18.63
C ASN A 259 -28.62 25.24 -18.17
N PRO A 260 -29.47 25.76 -17.26
CA PRO A 260 -30.62 25.03 -16.70
C PRO A 260 -31.66 24.59 -17.74
N ASP A 261 -31.72 25.25 -18.90
CA ASP A 261 -32.72 24.99 -19.94
C ASP A 261 -32.36 23.78 -20.84
N ALA A 262 -31.11 23.27 -20.75
CA ALA A 262 -30.64 22.16 -21.58
C ALA A 262 -31.05 20.76 -21.08
N ALA A 263 -31.50 20.64 -19.82
CA ALA A 263 -31.89 19.39 -19.16
C ALA A 263 -30.98 18.22 -19.54
N THR A 264 -29.66 18.40 -19.39
CA THR A 264 -28.65 17.39 -19.74
C THR A 264 -27.94 16.90 -18.49
N GLU A 265 -27.94 15.61 -18.25
CA GLU A 265 -27.34 15.01 -17.06
C GLU A 265 -26.47 13.81 -17.43
N ILE A 266 -25.51 13.50 -16.57
CA ILE A 266 -24.80 12.23 -16.59
C ILE A 266 -25.72 11.16 -16.01
N THR A 267 -25.90 10.08 -16.75
CA THR A 267 -26.77 8.95 -16.35
C THR A 267 -25.98 7.69 -16.05
N ALA A 268 -24.73 7.60 -16.52
CA ALA A 268 -23.83 6.51 -16.18
C ALA A 268 -22.37 6.91 -16.44
N VAL A 269 -21.48 6.36 -15.64
CA VAL A 269 -20.03 6.42 -15.85
C VAL A 269 -19.48 5.00 -15.76
N ARG A 270 -18.57 4.65 -16.67
CA ARG A 270 -17.85 3.37 -16.63
C ARG A 270 -16.43 3.53 -17.13
N ILE A 271 -15.58 2.60 -16.74
CA ILE A 271 -14.21 2.47 -17.22
C ILE A 271 -14.15 1.24 -18.11
N GLU A 272 -13.54 1.35 -19.28
CA GLU A 272 -13.30 0.25 -20.22
C GLU A 272 -11.80 0.01 -20.42
N GLY A 273 -11.41 -1.26 -20.34
CA GLY A 273 -10.02 -1.68 -20.30
C GLY A 273 -9.36 -1.37 -18.96
N GLY A 274 -8.32 -2.13 -18.61
CA GLY A 274 -7.56 -1.93 -17.39
C GLY A 274 -6.89 -3.19 -16.92
N ASN A 275 -6.17 -3.12 -15.81
CA ASN A 275 -5.67 -4.34 -15.19
C ASN A 275 -6.82 -5.02 -14.41
N ALA A 276 -7.02 -6.32 -14.62
CA ALA A 276 -7.94 -7.13 -13.83
C ALA A 276 -7.35 -7.49 -12.46
N TYR A 277 -6.04 -7.29 -12.28
CA TYR A 277 -5.29 -7.60 -11.07
C TYR A 277 -4.48 -6.39 -10.60
N GLY A 278 -4.32 -6.26 -9.29
CA GLY A 278 -3.40 -5.32 -8.64
C GLY A 278 -2.38 -6.06 -7.78
N ALA A 279 -1.32 -5.37 -7.36
CA ALA A 279 -0.33 -5.92 -6.43
C ALA A 279 -0.56 -5.36 -5.02
N PHE A 280 -0.54 -6.20 -3.98
CA PHE A 280 -0.58 -5.69 -2.61
C PHE A 280 0.62 -4.79 -2.31
N ILE A 281 1.83 -5.29 -2.58
CA ILE A 281 3.09 -4.58 -2.35
C ILE A 281 3.46 -3.85 -3.65
N PRO A 282 3.76 -2.54 -3.61
CA PRO A 282 4.26 -1.87 -4.80
C PRO A 282 5.64 -2.42 -5.16
N ASP A 283 5.94 -2.54 -6.44
CA ASP A 283 7.27 -2.93 -6.91
C ASP A 283 8.26 -1.78 -6.71
N PHE A 284 8.73 -1.64 -5.47
CA PHE A 284 9.71 -0.62 -5.06
C PHE A 284 11.12 -0.87 -5.60
N SER A 285 11.30 -1.86 -6.50
CA SER A 285 12.50 -1.94 -7.34
C SER A 285 12.45 -1.00 -8.56
N GLN A 286 11.26 -0.45 -8.86
CA GLN A 286 11.04 0.46 -9.99
C GLN A 286 11.29 1.92 -9.60
N SER A 287 11.73 2.71 -10.57
CA SER A 287 11.83 4.17 -10.42
C SER A 287 10.44 4.76 -10.12
N GLY A 288 10.36 5.69 -9.17
CA GLY A 288 9.09 6.26 -8.67
C GLY A 288 8.43 5.47 -7.53
N CYS A 289 9.00 4.32 -7.17
CA CYS A 289 8.52 3.47 -6.06
C CYS A 289 9.57 3.24 -4.96
N THR A 290 10.85 3.57 -5.19
CA THR A 290 11.98 3.19 -4.33
C THR A 290 11.86 3.69 -2.89
N GLU A 291 11.30 4.89 -2.70
CA GLU A 291 11.15 5.50 -1.37
C GLU A 291 10.06 4.85 -0.53
N TRP A 292 9.17 4.05 -1.14
CA TRP A 292 8.11 3.36 -0.41
C TRP A 292 8.66 2.47 0.70
N ALA A 293 9.79 1.80 0.43
CA ALA A 293 10.49 0.94 1.37
C ALA A 293 11.38 1.70 2.37
N ASN A 294 11.23 3.02 2.50
CA ASN A 294 11.87 3.83 3.57
C ASN A 294 10.88 4.22 4.68
N GLY A 295 9.57 4.03 4.48
CA GLY A 295 8.55 4.37 5.48
C GLY A 295 7.18 4.69 4.90
N THR A 296 6.66 3.83 4.01
CA THR A 296 5.35 3.95 3.31
C THR A 296 5.08 5.36 2.77
N THR A 297 5.56 5.63 1.57
CA THR A 297 5.33 6.90 0.88
C THR A 297 4.33 6.74 -0.26
N MET A 298 3.91 7.85 -0.86
CA MET A 298 3.20 7.76 -2.14
C MET A 298 4.06 7.15 -3.23
N VAL A 299 3.38 6.51 -4.17
CA VAL A 299 3.97 5.77 -5.28
C VAL A 299 3.45 6.38 -6.56
N GLU A 300 4.36 6.75 -7.45
CA GLU A 300 4.05 7.51 -8.66
C GLU A 300 4.19 6.68 -9.94
N THR A 301 4.48 5.38 -9.78
CA THR A 301 4.62 4.40 -10.87
C THR A 301 3.76 3.17 -10.54
N PRO A 302 2.99 2.62 -11.50
CA PRO A 302 2.05 1.55 -11.25
C PRO A 302 2.78 0.22 -11.17
N THR A 303 2.37 -0.66 -10.26
CA THR A 303 2.87 -2.03 -10.26
C THR A 303 2.07 -2.86 -11.26
N ILE A 304 2.67 -3.13 -12.43
CA ILE A 304 2.02 -3.86 -13.53
C ILE A 304 2.59 -5.27 -13.74
N GLY A 305 1.71 -6.25 -14.00
CA GLY A 305 2.06 -7.61 -14.39
C GLY A 305 1.89 -7.87 -15.90
N THR A 306 2.64 -8.82 -16.45
CA THR A 306 2.71 -9.09 -17.91
C THR A 306 1.38 -9.55 -18.53
N ASN A 307 0.43 -10.07 -17.74
CA ASN A 307 -0.86 -10.57 -18.21
C ASN A 307 -2.04 -10.01 -17.39
N TRP A 308 -1.86 -8.85 -16.78
CA TRP A 308 -2.91 -8.26 -15.94
C TRP A 308 -3.92 -7.46 -16.75
N TYR A 309 -3.48 -6.91 -17.87
CA TYR A 309 -4.35 -6.10 -18.72
C TYR A 309 -5.45 -6.94 -19.35
N ASP A 310 -6.67 -6.48 -19.20
CA ASP A 310 -7.87 -7.00 -19.84
C ASP A 310 -8.57 -5.86 -20.58
N SER A 311 -8.52 -5.89 -21.91
CA SER A 311 -9.18 -4.90 -22.76
C SER A 311 -10.70 -4.97 -22.72
N THR A 312 -11.26 -6.09 -22.22
CA THR A 312 -12.70 -6.31 -22.11
C THR A 312 -13.25 -6.01 -20.73
N LEU A 313 -12.37 -5.67 -19.78
CA LEU A 313 -12.78 -5.27 -18.44
C LEU A 313 -13.68 -4.04 -18.53
N THR A 314 -14.83 -4.11 -17.85
CA THR A 314 -15.73 -2.98 -17.65
C THR A 314 -15.93 -2.80 -16.16
N ILE A 315 -15.71 -1.59 -15.67
CA ILE A 315 -15.94 -1.20 -14.28
C ILE A 315 -17.01 -0.13 -14.29
N LYS A 316 -18.17 -0.39 -13.68
CA LYS A 316 -19.20 0.64 -13.54
C LYS A 316 -18.93 1.48 -12.30
N ALA A 317 -19.06 2.79 -12.47
CA ALA A 317 -19.08 3.70 -11.34
C ALA A 317 -20.48 3.67 -10.71
N ARG A 318 -20.51 3.74 -9.38
CA ARG A 318 -21.72 3.90 -8.60
C ARG A 318 -21.96 5.38 -8.35
N GLU A 319 -23.20 5.83 -8.51
CA GLU A 319 -23.62 7.14 -8.02
C GLU A 319 -23.76 7.11 -6.49
N VAL A 320 -23.10 8.05 -5.81
CA VAL A 320 -23.05 8.12 -4.36
C VAL A 320 -23.32 9.54 -3.86
N GLY A 321 -23.83 9.66 -2.64
CA GLY A 321 -24.02 10.95 -1.96
C GLY A 321 -22.88 11.32 -1.01
N SER A 322 -23.08 12.39 -0.24
CA SER A 322 -22.15 12.94 0.75
C SER A 322 -21.53 11.90 1.70
N ASP A 323 -22.34 11.02 2.28
CA ASP A 323 -21.92 10.03 3.29
C ASP A 323 -20.92 8.99 2.74
N GLU A 324 -20.82 8.87 1.41
CA GLU A 324 -19.98 7.90 0.70
C GLU A 324 -18.85 8.60 -0.10
N GLY A 325 -18.59 9.89 0.19
CA GLY A 325 -17.51 10.67 -0.44
C GLY A 325 -17.91 11.32 -1.77
N GLY A 326 -19.20 11.58 -1.96
CA GLY A 326 -19.76 12.35 -3.09
C GLY A 326 -19.64 13.87 -2.94
N ASP A 327 -19.14 14.37 -1.81
CA ASP A 327 -18.97 15.80 -1.58
C ASP A 327 -17.66 16.34 -2.17
N TYR A 328 -17.74 17.47 -2.86
CA TYR A 328 -16.58 18.22 -3.31
C TYR A 328 -16.95 19.69 -3.50
N THR A 329 -16.05 20.59 -3.15
CA THR A 329 -16.15 21.99 -3.55
C THR A 329 -14.97 22.31 -4.45
N ASP A 330 -15.24 22.70 -5.69
CA ASP A 330 -14.19 23.05 -6.64
C ASP A 330 -13.58 24.44 -6.35
N ALA A 331 -12.55 24.82 -7.10
CA ALA A 331 -11.87 26.11 -6.96
C ALA A 331 -12.74 27.33 -7.32
N TYR A 332 -13.94 27.11 -7.87
CA TYR A 332 -14.92 28.14 -8.25
C TYR A 332 -16.10 28.20 -7.26
N ASP A 333 -15.95 27.61 -6.08
CA ASP A 333 -16.99 27.50 -5.04
C ASP A 333 -18.24 26.73 -5.50
N ASN A 334 -18.10 25.84 -6.49
CA ASN A 334 -19.16 24.90 -6.82
C ASN A 334 -19.15 23.73 -5.86
N THR A 335 -20.17 23.64 -5.02
CA THR A 335 -20.40 22.47 -4.17
C THR A 335 -21.20 21.41 -4.92
N PHE A 336 -20.66 20.19 -4.91
CA PHE A 336 -21.29 18.94 -5.32
C PHE A 336 -21.59 18.13 -4.08
N THR A 337 -22.72 17.40 -4.11
CA THR A 337 -23.13 16.48 -3.04
C THR A 337 -23.29 15.04 -3.52
N GLU A 338 -23.09 14.83 -4.82
CA GLU A 338 -23.25 13.55 -5.50
C GLU A 338 -22.12 13.37 -6.50
N ALA A 339 -21.66 12.13 -6.65
CA ALA A 339 -20.62 11.78 -7.60
C ALA A 339 -20.76 10.35 -8.11
N PHE A 340 -20.25 10.08 -9.30
CA PHE A 340 -20.02 8.73 -9.78
C PHE A 340 -18.61 8.26 -9.33
N ILE A 341 -18.53 7.22 -8.52
CA ILE A 341 -17.28 6.68 -7.99
C ILE A 341 -17.02 5.27 -8.51
N ALA A 342 -15.81 5.05 -9.04
CA ALA A 342 -15.29 3.74 -9.38
C ALA A 342 -13.92 3.53 -8.74
N TYR A 343 -13.65 2.31 -8.25
CA TYR A 343 -12.31 1.91 -7.84
C TYR A 343 -11.71 0.99 -8.88
N MET A 344 -10.43 1.16 -9.16
CA MET A 344 -9.70 0.34 -10.11
C MET A 344 -8.30 0.03 -9.59
N THR A 345 -7.72 -1.06 -10.10
CA THR A 345 -6.30 -1.34 -9.86
C THR A 345 -5.43 -0.38 -10.66
N GLU A 346 -4.15 -0.30 -10.31
CA GLU A 346 -3.17 0.51 -11.03
C GLU A 346 -3.15 0.18 -12.53
N ALA A 347 -2.89 1.16 -13.38
CA ALA A 347 -2.81 0.99 -14.83
C ALA A 347 -1.78 1.94 -15.42
N SER A 348 -1.00 1.46 -16.40
CA SER A 348 -0.09 2.34 -17.13
C SER A 348 -0.82 3.13 -18.21
N ARG A 349 -0.37 4.36 -18.46
CA ARG A 349 -0.73 5.22 -19.62
C ARG A 349 -0.82 4.46 -20.93
N ASN A 350 0.06 3.47 -21.16
CA ASN A 350 0.18 2.77 -22.44
C ASN A 350 -0.92 1.71 -22.61
N GLN A 351 -1.71 1.45 -21.58
CA GLN A 351 -2.79 0.47 -21.58
C GLN A 351 -4.12 1.07 -22.10
N ASN A 352 -4.13 2.35 -22.52
CA ASN A 352 -5.28 3.00 -23.17
C ASN A 352 -6.62 2.77 -22.45
N VAL A 353 -6.61 2.87 -21.12
CA VAL A 353 -7.83 2.80 -20.31
C VAL A 353 -8.76 3.95 -20.71
N LYS A 354 -10.04 3.66 -20.85
CA LYS A 354 -11.06 4.63 -21.25
C LYS A 354 -12.01 4.95 -20.09
N LEU A 355 -12.32 6.22 -19.91
CA LEU A 355 -13.48 6.68 -19.17
C LEU A 355 -14.60 6.94 -20.16
N ILE A 356 -15.73 6.25 -19.97
CA ILE A 356 -16.94 6.45 -20.76
C ILE A 356 -18.00 7.14 -19.90
N ILE A 357 -18.49 8.28 -20.38
CA ILE A 357 -19.55 9.05 -19.74
C ILE A 357 -20.78 8.97 -20.63
N THR A 358 -21.90 8.57 -20.05
CA THR A 358 -23.19 8.53 -20.75
C THR A 358 -24.05 9.69 -20.29
N THR A 359 -24.47 10.54 -21.22
CA THR A 359 -25.34 11.68 -20.94
C THR A 359 -26.72 11.48 -21.55
N TYR A 360 -27.75 11.98 -20.88
CA TYR A 360 -29.10 12.09 -21.42
C TYR A 360 -29.49 13.56 -21.58
N SER A 361 -30.07 13.94 -22.72
CA SER A 361 -30.68 15.25 -22.94
C SER A 361 -31.94 15.12 -23.80
N ASP A 362 -33.04 15.72 -23.35
CA ASP A 362 -34.27 15.77 -24.14
C ASP A 362 -34.15 16.62 -25.42
N ASN A 363 -33.17 17.51 -25.45
CA ASN A 363 -32.92 18.45 -26.55
C ASN A 363 -31.97 17.89 -27.62
N ASP A 364 -31.28 16.79 -27.33
CA ASP A 364 -30.32 16.19 -28.25
C ASP A 364 -30.97 15.09 -29.11
N ASN A 365 -30.40 14.87 -30.30
CA ASN A 365 -30.67 13.68 -31.12
C ASN A 365 -29.33 13.05 -31.55
N PRO A 366 -29.01 11.82 -31.13
CA PRO A 366 -29.77 11.00 -30.19
C PRO A 366 -29.83 11.62 -28.79
N LYS A 367 -30.89 11.30 -28.03
CA LYS A 367 -31.10 11.80 -26.67
C LYS A 367 -30.06 11.30 -25.68
N THR A 368 -29.56 10.09 -25.92
CA THR A 368 -28.46 9.49 -25.15
C THR A 368 -27.20 9.52 -26.00
N LYS A 369 -26.09 9.96 -25.40
CA LYS A 369 -24.78 10.00 -26.04
C LYS A 369 -23.73 9.42 -25.10
N GLU A 370 -22.77 8.72 -25.68
CA GLU A 370 -21.56 8.27 -24.99
C GLU A 370 -20.38 9.14 -25.40
N TRP A 371 -19.56 9.47 -24.41
CA TRP A 371 -18.36 10.27 -24.55
C TRP A 371 -17.17 9.44 -24.11
N GLU A 372 -16.20 9.27 -25.00
CA GLU A 372 -15.03 8.44 -24.75
C GLU A 372 -13.82 9.33 -24.48
N LEU A 373 -13.26 9.19 -23.28
CA LEU A 373 -11.99 9.80 -22.90
C LEU A 373 -10.96 8.71 -22.63
N PHE A 374 -9.90 8.64 -23.44
CA PHE A 374 -8.72 7.88 -23.05
C PHE A 374 -8.04 8.55 -21.86
N LEU A 375 -7.87 7.82 -20.75
CA LEU A 375 -7.17 8.32 -19.57
C LEU A 375 -5.71 8.67 -19.89
N SER A 376 -5.11 8.13 -20.96
CA SER A 376 -3.79 8.57 -21.44
C SER A 376 -3.75 10.03 -21.91
N ASN A 377 -4.90 10.62 -22.27
CA ASN A 377 -4.98 11.95 -22.87
C ASN A 377 -5.07 13.08 -21.84
N ILE A 378 -5.45 12.76 -20.61
CA ILE A 378 -5.53 13.72 -19.48
C ILE A 378 -4.15 13.94 -18.81
N MET A 379 -3.04 13.65 -19.49
CA MET A 379 -1.77 13.46 -18.78
C MET A 379 -0.59 13.91 -19.65
N ILE A 380 -0.23 15.19 -19.58
CA ILE A 380 1.08 15.69 -20.05
C ILE A 380 1.78 16.39 -18.88
N PRO A 381 3.02 16.00 -18.51
CA PRO A 381 3.89 15.03 -19.17
C PRO A 381 3.80 13.60 -18.57
N VAL A 382 2.56 13.20 -18.27
CA VAL A 382 2.08 11.82 -18.09
C VAL A 382 2.16 11.25 -16.68
N THR A 383 1.03 10.74 -16.20
CA THR A 383 1.00 9.95 -14.97
C THR A 383 0.33 8.64 -15.32
N ASP A 384 0.74 7.56 -14.71
CA ASP A 384 -0.04 6.34 -14.76
C ASP A 384 -1.24 6.48 -13.81
N ILE A 385 -2.16 5.52 -13.82
CA ILE A 385 -3.15 5.35 -12.74
C ILE A 385 -2.45 4.60 -11.60
N THR A 386 -2.20 5.28 -10.49
CA THR A 386 -1.40 4.78 -9.37
C THR A 386 -2.25 4.61 -8.11
N ARG A 387 -1.80 3.72 -7.24
CA ARG A 387 -2.50 3.36 -6.01
C ARG A 387 -2.65 4.55 -5.06
N ASN A 388 -3.70 4.54 -4.24
CA ASN A 388 -3.99 5.56 -3.23
C ASN A 388 -4.16 6.99 -3.78
N HIS A 389 -4.39 7.13 -5.08
CA HIS A 389 -4.70 8.40 -5.74
C HIS A 389 -6.20 8.50 -6.04
N ILE A 390 -6.71 9.72 -6.01
CA ILE A 390 -8.04 10.08 -6.47
C ILE A 390 -7.88 10.89 -7.77
N TYR A 391 -8.51 10.40 -8.83
CA TYR A 391 -8.62 11.07 -10.11
C TYR A 391 -10.02 11.65 -10.20
N GLU A 392 -10.10 12.97 -10.05
CA GLU A 392 -11.36 13.70 -9.98
C GLU A 392 -11.65 14.37 -11.31
N PHE A 393 -12.90 14.27 -11.77
CA PHE A 393 -13.37 14.81 -13.04
C PHE A 393 -14.64 15.62 -12.80
N THR A 394 -14.62 16.91 -13.08
CA THR A 394 -15.82 17.76 -13.12
C THR A 394 -16.20 17.96 -14.57
N VAL A 395 -17.42 17.54 -14.91
CA VAL A 395 -17.91 17.52 -16.29
C VAL A 395 -18.82 18.72 -16.53
N THR A 396 -18.49 19.55 -17.51
CA THR A 396 -19.34 20.65 -17.98
C THR A 396 -19.68 20.45 -19.46
N ARG A 397 -20.60 21.26 -19.99
CA ARG A 397 -21.00 21.23 -21.40
C ARG A 397 -20.85 22.61 -22.02
N SER A 398 -20.13 22.70 -23.13
CA SER A 398 -19.94 23.95 -23.85
C SER A 398 -21.20 24.37 -24.61
N MET A 399 -21.29 25.66 -24.97
CA MET A 399 -22.35 26.19 -25.84
C MET A 399 -22.38 25.53 -27.23
N SER A 400 -21.29 24.89 -27.67
CA SER A 400 -21.21 24.13 -28.92
C SER A 400 -21.65 22.67 -28.77
N ALA A 401 -22.25 22.30 -27.62
CA ALA A 401 -22.67 20.94 -27.29
C ALA A 401 -21.52 19.92 -27.16
N GLU A 402 -20.28 20.38 -26.95
CA GLU A 402 -19.13 19.53 -26.61
C GLU A 402 -19.05 19.32 -25.09
N LEU A 403 -18.66 18.13 -24.65
CA LEU A 403 -18.43 17.84 -23.24
C LEU A 403 -17.01 18.28 -22.87
N ASN A 404 -16.90 19.10 -21.83
CA ASN A 404 -15.62 19.54 -21.28
C ASN A 404 -15.39 18.83 -19.95
N ILE A 405 -14.18 18.34 -19.74
CA ILE A 405 -13.79 17.70 -18.49
C ILE A 405 -12.68 18.53 -17.87
N ASN A 406 -12.96 19.09 -16.70
CA ASN A 406 -11.94 19.57 -15.79
C ASN A 406 -11.51 18.39 -14.92
N TYR A 407 -10.21 18.21 -14.71
CA TYR A 407 -9.75 17.11 -13.87
C TYR A 407 -8.62 17.54 -12.94
N THR A 408 -8.57 16.88 -11.79
CA THR A 408 -7.51 17.01 -10.79
C THR A 408 -7.03 15.60 -10.43
N VAL A 409 -5.74 15.33 -10.66
CA VAL A 409 -5.08 14.14 -10.13
C VAL A 409 -4.39 14.58 -8.86
N CYS A 410 -4.83 14.17 -7.69
CA CYS A 410 -4.16 14.56 -6.46
C CYS A 410 -2.92 13.67 -6.25
N PRO A 411 -1.65 14.17 -6.29
CA PRO A 411 -1.19 15.58 -6.18
C PRO A 411 -0.58 16.29 -7.43
N TRP A 412 -0.86 15.89 -8.67
CA TRP A 412 -0.05 16.26 -9.83
C TRP A 412 -0.43 17.57 -10.54
N VAL A 413 -1.65 17.70 -11.09
CA VAL A 413 -2.03 18.88 -11.93
C VAL A 413 -3.56 19.02 -12.02
N SER A 414 -4.05 20.26 -12.17
CA SER A 414 -5.41 20.59 -12.61
C SER A 414 -5.39 21.07 -14.08
N ASN A 415 -6.25 20.51 -14.94
CA ASN A 415 -6.33 20.87 -16.37
C ASN A 415 -7.76 20.70 -16.91
N THR A 416 -8.01 21.26 -18.11
CA THR A 416 -9.27 21.13 -18.85
C THR A 416 -9.01 20.45 -20.20
N ILE A 417 -9.85 19.49 -20.57
CA ILE A 417 -9.84 18.84 -21.89
C ILE A 417 -11.24 18.81 -22.49
N ASN A 418 -11.33 19.04 -23.80
CA ASN A 418 -12.57 18.85 -24.55
C ASN A 418 -12.65 17.39 -25.00
N VAL A 419 -13.79 16.73 -24.73
CA VAL A 419 -14.05 15.35 -25.12
C VAL A 419 -15.00 15.35 -26.32
N PRO A 420 -14.57 14.84 -27.49
CA PRO A 420 -15.46 14.73 -28.64
C PRO A 420 -16.52 13.63 -28.39
N PRO A 421 -17.72 13.74 -28.99
CA PRO A 421 -18.72 12.68 -28.92
C PRO A 421 -18.22 11.42 -29.64
N PHE A 422 -18.69 10.26 -29.21
CA PHE A 422 -18.48 9.01 -29.93
C PHE A 422 -19.39 8.94 -31.17
N ASP A 423 -18.84 8.55 -32.32
CA ASP A 423 -19.55 8.44 -33.62
C ASP A 423 -20.52 7.25 -33.69
#